data_AF-A0A1F4DLP7-F1
#
_entry.id   AF-A0A1F4DLP7-F1
#
_cell.length_a   1.000
_cell.length_b   1.000
_cell.length_c   1.000
_cell.angle_alpha   90.00
_cell.angle_beta   90.00
_cell.angle_gamma   90.00
#
_symmetry.space_group_name_H-M   'P 1'
#
loop_
_entity.id
_entity.type
_entity.pdbx_description
1 polymer ?
#
loop_
_entity_poly.entity_id
_entity_poly.type
_entity_poly.pdbx_seq_one_letter_code
_entity_poly.pdbx_strand_id
1 'polypeptide(L)'
;MVARAVDALRSWATRPGDVRVVVVDGQFFNAQKGKEADGVKVQTLWGWIGLRLGGKKGYELLTENDQARVAPGGDELLKLFGDKANLILLDEVLEYLINAGGVRVEKTDLREQTLNFLKDLALTFRAGRNDLYAAWPALANLADLTGEVSVTVTASSETPLDKGKLENGVYEPLRELGLLKE
;
A
#
# COMPACT_ATOMS: atom_id res chain seq x y z
N MET A 1 -6.64 6.67 -21.35
CA MET A 1 -5.76 5.50 -21.64
C MET A 1 -5.71 4.54 -20.45
N VAL A 2 -5.74 5.05 -19.21
CA VAL A 2 -5.67 4.26 -17.95
C VAL A 2 -6.88 3.35 -17.71
N ALA A 3 -8.10 3.77 -18.08
CA ALA A 3 -9.30 2.91 -17.99
C ALA A 3 -9.11 1.54 -18.70
N ARG A 4 -8.36 1.50 -19.81
CA ARG A 4 -8.08 0.26 -20.54
C ARG A 4 -7.07 -0.65 -19.82
N ALA A 5 -6.15 -0.09 -19.02
CA ALA A 5 -5.19 -0.88 -18.23
C ALA A 5 -5.88 -1.51 -17.00
N VAL A 6 -6.78 -0.77 -16.36
CA VAL A 6 -7.61 -1.27 -15.25
C VAL A 6 -8.58 -2.37 -15.71
N ASP A 7 -9.24 -2.18 -16.87
CA ASP A 7 -10.13 -3.20 -17.43
C ASP A 7 -9.36 -4.44 -17.91
N ALA A 8 -8.15 -4.27 -18.45
CA ALA A 8 -7.26 -5.37 -18.81
C ALA A 8 -6.81 -6.17 -17.56
N LEU A 9 -6.41 -5.49 -16.48
CA LEU A 9 -6.03 -6.13 -15.20
C LEU A 9 -7.22 -6.85 -14.55
N ARG A 10 -8.44 -6.31 -14.64
CA ARG A 10 -9.68 -6.98 -14.19
C ARG A 10 -9.96 -8.25 -14.98
N SER A 11 -9.70 -8.25 -16.29
CA SER A 11 -9.85 -9.46 -17.12
C SER A 11 -8.80 -10.54 -16.78
N TRP A 12 -7.60 -10.15 -16.33
CA TRP A 12 -6.54 -11.10 -15.95
C TRP A 12 -6.76 -11.72 -14.57
N ALA A 13 -7.45 -11.03 -13.65
CA ALA A 13 -7.80 -11.56 -12.32
C ALA A 13 -8.74 -12.80 -12.35
N THR A 14 -9.06 -13.34 -13.52
CA THR A 14 -9.99 -14.47 -13.69
C THR A 14 -9.33 -15.84 -13.97
N ARG A 15 -8.02 -16.06 -13.67
CA ARG A 15 -7.41 -17.41 -13.64
C ARG A 15 -6.48 -17.62 -12.43
N PRO A 16 -6.37 -18.85 -11.90
CA PRO A 16 -6.73 -19.15 -10.50
C PRO A 16 -5.60 -19.00 -9.48
N GLY A 17 -5.93 -18.24 -8.44
CA GLY A 17 -5.31 -18.13 -7.12
C GLY A 17 -6.17 -17.14 -6.32
N ASP A 18 -6.29 -17.29 -5.00
CA ASP A 18 -7.13 -16.51 -4.07
C ASP A 18 -6.69 -15.03 -3.92
N VAL A 19 -6.34 -14.33 -5.01
CA VAL A 19 -5.87 -12.95 -5.00
C VAL A 19 -7.06 -11.99 -5.06
N ARG A 20 -7.23 -11.18 -4.01
CA ARG A 20 -8.26 -10.13 -3.96
C ARG A 20 -7.68 -8.84 -4.52
N VAL A 21 -8.27 -8.33 -5.59
CA VAL A 21 -7.79 -7.11 -6.27
C VAL A 21 -8.70 -5.93 -5.95
N VAL A 22 -8.10 -4.81 -5.52
CA VAL A 22 -8.78 -3.52 -5.35
C VAL A 22 -8.09 -2.48 -6.20
N VAL A 23 -8.90 -1.64 -6.85
CA VAL A 23 -8.43 -0.46 -7.55
C VAL A 23 -9.04 0.76 -6.87
N VAL A 24 -8.18 1.65 -6.42
CA VAL A 24 -8.51 2.97 -5.92
C VAL A 24 -8.16 3.96 -7.02
N ASP A 25 -9.14 4.76 -7.42
CA ASP A 25 -8.95 5.86 -8.34
C ASP A 25 -9.25 7.15 -7.57
N GLY A 26 -8.20 7.92 -7.29
CA GLY A 26 -8.27 9.13 -6.48
C GLY A 26 -9.10 10.23 -7.13
N GLN A 27 -9.17 10.29 -8.46
CA GLN A 27 -9.98 11.27 -9.19
C GLN A 27 -11.49 11.02 -8.97
N PHE A 28 -11.90 9.75 -8.92
CA PHE A 28 -13.29 9.36 -8.68
C PHE A 28 -13.61 9.11 -7.21
N PHE A 29 -12.74 9.57 -6.30
CA PHE A 29 -12.97 9.52 -4.87
C PHE A 29 -13.03 10.92 -4.26
N ASN A 30 -14.23 11.36 -3.91
CA ASN A 30 -14.41 12.65 -3.26
C ASN A 30 -14.14 12.53 -1.75
N ALA A 31 -12.98 13.03 -1.29
CA ALA A 31 -12.58 12.97 0.13
C ALA A 31 -13.54 13.69 1.10
N GLN A 32 -14.36 14.63 0.63
CA GLN A 32 -15.32 15.37 1.47
C GLN A 32 -16.63 14.61 1.64
N LYS A 33 -17.15 14.06 0.55
CA LYS A 33 -18.47 13.38 0.50
C LYS A 33 -18.39 11.87 0.70
N GLY A 34 -17.21 11.29 0.53
CA GLY A 34 -17.02 9.86 0.47
C GLY A 34 -17.53 9.25 -0.84
N LYS A 35 -17.71 7.93 -0.83
CA LYS A 35 -18.25 7.13 -1.92
C LYS A 35 -19.24 6.13 -1.38
N GLU A 36 -20.21 5.72 -2.19
CA GLU A 36 -21.18 4.70 -1.82
C GLU A 36 -21.12 3.52 -2.78
N ALA A 37 -21.13 2.31 -2.23
CA ALA A 37 -21.28 1.07 -2.99
C ALA A 37 -21.90 0.00 -2.08
N ASP A 38 -22.67 -0.92 -2.66
CA ASP A 38 -23.23 -2.08 -1.95
C ASP A 38 -24.06 -1.72 -0.70
N GLY A 39 -24.67 -0.53 -0.70
CA GLY A 39 -25.42 0.03 0.43
C GLY A 39 -24.56 0.48 1.62
N VAL A 40 -23.25 0.64 1.41
CA VAL A 40 -22.29 1.14 2.39
C VAL A 40 -21.71 2.45 1.87
N LYS A 41 -21.82 3.50 2.67
CA LYS A 41 -21.15 4.78 2.41
C LYS A 41 -19.82 4.79 3.14
N VAL A 42 -18.73 4.84 2.38
CA VAL A 42 -17.37 4.96 2.88
C VAL A 42 -16.92 6.41 2.79
N GLN A 43 -16.15 6.88 3.77
CA GLN A 43 -15.66 8.26 3.83
C GLN A 43 -14.21 8.38 3.35
N THR A 44 -13.47 7.28 3.35
CA THR A 44 -12.00 7.26 3.26
C THR A 44 -11.49 6.16 2.32
N LEU A 45 -10.22 6.25 1.92
CA LEU A 45 -9.58 5.21 1.10
C LEU A 45 -9.54 3.85 1.80
N TRP A 46 -9.25 3.81 3.10
CA TRP A 46 -9.20 2.56 3.84
C TRP A 46 -10.58 1.95 4.01
N GLY A 47 -11.63 2.74 4.26
CA GLY A 47 -13.01 2.26 4.25
C GLY A 47 -13.40 1.62 2.92
N TRP A 48 -12.99 2.23 1.80
CA TRP A 48 -13.20 1.66 0.46
C TRP A 48 -12.41 0.39 0.22
N ILE A 49 -11.13 0.35 0.60
CA ILE A 49 -10.30 -0.85 0.49
C ILE A 49 -10.91 -1.98 1.32
N GLY A 50 -11.37 -1.70 2.54
CA GLY A 50 -12.09 -2.65 3.40
C GLY A 50 -13.33 -3.22 2.72
N LEU A 51 -14.18 -2.34 2.18
CA LEU A 51 -15.39 -2.74 1.46
C LEU A 51 -15.08 -3.58 0.22
N ARG A 52 -14.05 -3.23 -0.56
CA ARG A 52 -13.73 -3.94 -1.80
C ARG A 52 -12.98 -5.25 -1.59
N LEU A 53 -12.14 -5.35 -0.55
CA LEU A 53 -11.42 -6.59 -0.21
C LEU A 53 -12.33 -7.60 0.52
N GLY A 54 -13.17 -7.15 1.44
CA GLY A 54 -13.92 -8.03 2.34
C GLY A 54 -15.43 -7.88 2.27
N GLY A 55 -15.96 -7.10 1.33
CA GLY A 55 -17.37 -6.72 1.34
C GLY A 55 -17.74 -5.98 2.62
N LYS A 56 -19.00 -6.12 3.04
CA LYS A 56 -19.49 -5.51 4.29
C LYS A 56 -18.67 -5.92 5.53
N LYS A 57 -18.26 -7.20 5.60
CA LYS A 57 -17.42 -7.70 6.71
C LYS A 57 -16.04 -7.06 6.76
N GLY A 58 -15.43 -6.79 5.60
CA GLY A 58 -14.17 -6.07 5.53
C GLY A 58 -14.33 -4.59 5.93
N TYR A 59 -15.45 -3.97 5.57
CA TYR A 59 -15.77 -2.62 6.02
C TYR A 59 -16.05 -2.55 7.53
N GLU A 60 -16.75 -3.54 8.10
CA GLU A 60 -17.02 -3.62 9.55
C GLU A 60 -15.74 -3.52 10.38
N LEU A 61 -14.65 -4.14 9.94
CA LEU A 61 -13.34 -4.06 10.60
C LEU A 61 -12.76 -2.63 10.66
N LEU A 62 -13.15 -1.76 9.74
CA LEU A 62 -12.61 -0.40 9.58
C LEU A 62 -13.68 0.68 9.80
N THR A 63 -14.88 0.32 10.24
CA THR A 63 -16.02 1.25 10.29
C THR A 63 -15.76 2.42 11.21
N GLU A 64 -15.19 2.17 12.39
CA GLU A 64 -14.85 3.23 13.36
C GLU A 64 -13.80 4.18 12.77
N ASN A 65 -12.73 3.66 12.17
CA ASN A 65 -11.70 4.43 11.50
C ASN A 65 -12.24 5.27 10.34
N ASP A 66 -13.07 4.67 9.49
CA ASP A 66 -13.69 5.36 8.35
C ASP A 66 -14.62 6.50 8.79
N GLN A 67 -15.47 6.26 9.79
CA GLN A 67 -16.37 7.28 10.33
C GLN A 67 -15.62 8.41 11.02
N ALA A 68 -14.59 8.09 11.81
CA ALA A 68 -13.74 9.07 12.47
C ALA A 68 -12.79 9.78 11.49
N ARG A 69 -12.61 9.24 10.28
CA ARG A 69 -11.61 9.68 9.31
C ARG A 69 -10.17 9.63 9.84
N VAL A 70 -9.94 8.77 10.82
CA VAL A 70 -8.63 8.48 11.44
C VAL A 70 -8.09 7.18 10.86
N ALA A 71 -6.84 7.18 10.41
CA ALA A 71 -6.24 6.00 9.78
C ALA A 71 -6.25 4.77 10.72
N PRO A 72 -6.56 3.57 10.21
CA PRO A 72 -6.38 2.34 10.97
C PRO A 72 -4.90 2.03 11.20
N GLY A 73 -4.61 1.33 12.30
CA GLY A 73 -3.28 0.80 12.55
C GLY A 73 -2.96 -0.43 11.71
N GLY A 74 -1.68 -0.85 11.73
CA GLY A 74 -1.20 -2.03 11.01
C GLY A 74 -1.91 -3.33 11.40
N ASP A 75 -2.30 -3.50 12.68
CA ASP A 75 -2.99 -4.70 13.15
C ASP A 75 -4.39 -4.85 12.55
N GLU A 76 -5.14 -3.75 12.40
CA GLU A 76 -6.42 -3.75 11.72
C GLU A 76 -6.28 -4.06 10.22
N LEU A 77 -5.21 -3.58 9.58
CA LEU A 77 -4.92 -3.88 8.19
C LEU A 77 -4.55 -5.35 7.99
N LEU A 78 -3.73 -5.93 8.86
CA LEU A 78 -3.41 -7.36 8.83
C LEU A 78 -4.68 -8.23 8.97
N LYS A 79 -5.61 -7.86 9.86
CA LYS A 79 -6.91 -8.54 9.99
C LYS A 79 -7.75 -8.43 8.72
N LEU A 80 -7.76 -7.28 8.07
CA LEU A 80 -8.48 -7.08 6.81
C LEU A 80 -7.88 -7.93 5.68
N PHE A 81 -6.54 -7.99 5.61
CA PHE A 81 -5.81 -8.74 4.60
C PHE A 81 -5.95 -10.26 4.77
N GLY A 82 -5.98 -10.74 6.03
CA GLY A 82 -6.10 -12.15 6.36
C GLY A 82 -5.06 -13.00 5.62
N ASP A 83 -5.40 -14.27 5.38
CA ASP A 83 -4.47 -15.23 4.76
C ASP A 83 -4.52 -15.23 3.22
N LYS A 84 -5.30 -14.31 2.62
CA LYS A 84 -5.44 -14.21 1.15
C LYS A 84 -4.44 -13.22 0.58
N ALA A 85 -3.94 -13.52 -0.61
CA ALA A 85 -3.14 -12.55 -1.36
C ALA A 85 -4.02 -11.32 -1.71
N ASN A 86 -3.49 -10.12 -1.54
CA ASN A 86 -4.22 -8.87 -1.83
C ASN A 86 -3.38 -8.01 -2.76
N LEU A 87 -3.98 -7.53 -3.84
CA LEU A 87 -3.39 -6.55 -4.75
C LEU A 87 -4.19 -5.26 -4.66
N ILE A 88 -3.57 -4.18 -4.21
CA ILE A 88 -4.20 -2.88 -4.10
C ILE A 88 -3.49 -1.94 -5.07
N LEU A 89 -4.20 -1.55 -6.12
CA LEU A 89 -3.74 -0.59 -7.11
C LEU A 89 -4.25 0.79 -6.71
N LEU A 90 -3.35 1.74 -6.58
CA LEU A 90 -3.66 3.11 -6.24
C LEU A 90 -3.32 4.01 -7.42
N ASP A 91 -4.35 4.58 -8.03
CA ASP A 91 -4.25 5.48 -9.17
C ASP A 91 -4.68 6.89 -8.77
N GLU A 92 -4.04 7.91 -9.33
CA GLU A 92 -4.31 9.33 -9.06
C GLU A 92 -4.35 9.69 -7.55
N VAL A 93 -3.51 9.07 -6.73
CA VAL A 93 -3.47 9.27 -5.27
C VAL A 93 -3.17 10.72 -4.90
N LEU A 94 -2.34 11.40 -5.69
CA LEU A 94 -2.00 12.80 -5.47
C LEU A 94 -3.25 13.70 -5.56
N GLU A 95 -4.13 13.46 -6.53
CA GLU A 95 -5.38 14.20 -6.69
C GLU A 95 -6.29 14.01 -5.46
N TYR A 96 -6.39 12.78 -4.96
CA TYR A 96 -7.11 12.51 -3.72
C TYR A 96 -6.50 13.27 -2.53
N LEU A 97 -5.17 13.23 -2.36
CA LEU A 97 -4.47 13.90 -1.27
C LEU A 97 -4.65 15.42 -1.29
N ILE A 98 -4.70 16.04 -2.48
CA ILE A 98 -4.97 17.47 -2.63
C ILE A 98 -6.36 17.81 -2.07
N ASN A 99 -7.39 17.06 -2.44
CA ASN A 99 -8.75 17.29 -1.97
C ASN A 99 -8.91 16.96 -0.47
N ALA A 100 -8.27 15.89 0.00
CA ALA A 100 -8.29 15.47 1.39
C ALA A 100 -7.70 16.51 2.36
N GLY A 101 -6.78 17.37 1.91
CA GLY A 101 -6.21 18.45 2.73
C GLY A 101 -7.24 19.49 3.20
N GLY A 102 -8.39 19.58 2.53
CA GLY A 102 -9.50 20.46 2.94
C GLY A 102 -10.37 19.89 4.06
N VAL A 103 -10.20 18.62 4.44
CA VAL A 103 -11.04 17.93 5.42
C VAL A 103 -10.34 17.90 6.77
N ARG A 104 -10.86 18.64 7.75
CA ARG A 104 -10.34 18.62 9.12
C ARG A 104 -10.68 17.30 9.81
N VAL A 105 -9.70 16.75 10.51
CA VAL A 105 -9.82 15.54 11.34
C VAL A 105 -9.02 15.76 12.60
N GLU A 106 -9.70 15.80 13.74
CA GLU A 106 -9.09 16.09 15.04
C GLU A 106 -8.21 17.37 14.97
N LYS A 107 -6.93 17.25 15.33
CA LYS A 107 -5.93 18.33 15.27
C LYS A 107 -5.19 18.40 13.92
N THR A 108 -5.56 17.58 12.95
CA THR A 108 -4.88 17.38 11.66
C THR A 108 -5.86 17.56 10.47
N ASP A 109 -5.55 16.94 9.33
CA ASP A 109 -6.43 16.82 8.17
C ASP A 109 -6.45 15.37 7.63
N LEU A 110 -7.43 15.06 6.78
CA LEU A 110 -7.57 13.72 6.18
C LEU A 110 -6.40 13.38 5.27
N ARG A 111 -5.69 14.37 4.71
CA ARG A 111 -4.48 14.11 3.91
C ARG A 111 -3.37 13.55 4.78
N GLU A 112 -3.12 14.10 5.95
CA GLU A 112 -2.11 13.59 6.90
C GLU A 112 -2.46 12.18 7.38
N GLN A 113 -3.74 11.93 7.71
CA GLN A 113 -4.23 10.58 8.02
C GLN A 113 -4.04 9.61 6.85
N THR A 114 -4.36 10.04 5.63
CA THR A 114 -4.18 9.23 4.42
C THR A 114 -2.71 8.93 4.15
N LEU A 115 -1.80 9.90 4.34
CA LEU A 115 -0.37 9.68 4.21
C LEU A 115 0.14 8.65 5.22
N ASN A 116 -0.35 8.68 6.46
CA ASN A 116 0.01 7.68 7.46
C ASN A 116 -0.54 6.30 7.09
N PHE A 117 -1.80 6.22 6.67
CA PHE A 117 -2.40 4.99 6.14
C PHE A 117 -1.59 4.41 4.96
N LEU A 118 -1.15 5.25 4.00
CA LEU A 118 -0.36 4.79 2.85
C LEU A 118 1.04 4.31 3.24
N LYS A 119 1.66 4.90 4.27
CA LYS A 119 2.93 4.40 4.83
C LYS A 119 2.73 3.02 5.46
N ASP A 120 1.65 2.81 6.18
CA ASP A 120 1.33 1.53 6.81
C ASP A 120 0.86 0.48 5.79
N LEU A 121 0.27 0.93 4.67
CA LEU A 121 -0.12 0.10 3.53
C LEU A 121 1.08 -0.35 2.69
N ALA A 122 2.13 0.47 2.60
CA ALA A 122 3.38 0.08 1.94
C ALA A 122 3.99 -1.10 2.70
N LEU A 123 4.22 -2.23 2.02
CA LEU A 123 4.74 -3.48 2.57
C LEU A 123 6.00 -3.23 3.41
N THR A 124 5.79 -3.07 4.72
CA THR A 124 6.84 -2.81 5.69
C THR A 124 6.83 -3.96 6.68
N PHE A 125 7.79 -4.87 6.51
CA PHE A 125 8.04 -5.94 7.46
C PHE A 125 9.47 -5.79 8.00
N ARG A 126 9.65 -6.04 9.30
CA ARG A 126 10.99 -6.15 9.88
C ARG A 126 11.53 -7.52 9.54
N ALA A 127 12.62 -7.57 8.79
CA ALA A 127 13.28 -8.80 8.40
C ALA A 127 14.74 -8.77 8.85
N GLY A 128 15.18 -9.86 9.49
CA GLY A 128 16.60 -10.14 9.64
C GLY A 128 17.20 -10.63 8.32
N ARG A 129 18.51 -10.91 8.33
CA ARG A 129 19.22 -11.39 7.14
C ARG A 129 18.55 -12.59 6.47
N ASN A 130 18.19 -13.61 7.24
CA ASN A 130 17.61 -14.85 6.71
C ASN A 130 16.19 -14.64 6.17
N ASP A 131 15.42 -13.75 6.80
CA ASP A 131 14.06 -13.42 6.39
C ASP A 131 14.06 -12.64 5.07
N LEU A 132 15.04 -11.75 4.85
CA LEU A 132 15.23 -11.05 3.58
C LEU A 132 15.51 -12.03 2.44
N TYR A 133 16.39 -13.01 2.64
CA TYR A 133 16.66 -14.03 1.63
C TYR A 133 15.43 -14.88 1.31
N ALA A 134 14.62 -15.24 2.32
CA ALA A 134 13.40 -16.01 2.12
C ALA A 134 12.28 -15.20 1.43
N ALA A 135 12.22 -13.89 1.69
CA ALA A 135 11.21 -13.00 1.11
C ALA A 135 11.59 -12.50 -0.30
N TRP A 136 12.88 -12.46 -0.63
CA TRP A 136 13.37 -11.92 -1.90
C TRP A 136 12.76 -12.57 -3.15
N PRO A 137 12.61 -13.93 -3.23
CA PRO A 137 11.96 -14.56 -4.37
C PRO A 137 10.54 -14.06 -4.62
N ALA A 138 9.80 -13.67 -3.58
CA ALA A 138 8.46 -13.13 -3.73
C ALA A 138 8.48 -11.73 -4.38
N LEU A 139 9.44 -10.88 -4.02
CA LEU A 139 9.62 -9.57 -4.65
C LEU A 139 10.13 -9.68 -6.10
N ALA A 140 11.02 -10.64 -6.37
CA ALA A 140 11.49 -10.93 -7.72
C ALA A 140 10.35 -11.44 -8.62
N ASN A 141 9.53 -12.37 -8.14
CA ASN A 141 8.35 -12.83 -8.86
C ASN A 141 7.38 -11.68 -9.17
N LEU A 142 7.25 -10.70 -8.26
CA LEU A 142 6.45 -9.51 -8.52
C LEU A 142 7.06 -8.68 -9.67
N ALA A 143 8.38 -8.49 -9.68
CA ALA A 143 9.10 -7.79 -10.76
C ALA A 143 8.92 -8.47 -12.12
N ASP A 144 9.01 -9.81 -12.17
CA ASP A 144 8.78 -10.58 -13.40
C ASP A 144 7.37 -10.36 -13.96
N LEU A 145 6.39 -10.15 -13.08
CA LEU A 145 5.00 -9.92 -13.45
C LEU A 145 4.70 -8.47 -13.83
N THR A 146 5.37 -7.50 -13.21
CA THR A 146 5.10 -6.05 -13.38
C THR A 146 6.10 -5.34 -14.29
N GLY A 147 7.16 -6.02 -14.70
CA GLY A 147 8.28 -5.46 -15.47
C GLY A 147 9.34 -4.80 -14.58
N GLU A 148 8.93 -4.04 -13.58
CA GLU A 148 9.80 -3.48 -12.56
C GLU A 148 9.11 -3.35 -11.21
N VAL A 149 9.89 -3.36 -10.12
CA VAL A 149 9.45 -3.03 -8.76
C VAL A 149 10.43 -2.01 -8.17
N SER A 150 9.90 -1.01 -7.48
CA SER A 150 10.71 -0.07 -6.69
C SER A 150 10.78 -0.56 -5.25
N VAL A 151 11.99 -0.70 -4.71
CA VAL A 151 12.25 -1.21 -3.36
C VAL A 151 13.00 -0.15 -2.55
N THR A 152 12.43 0.29 -1.44
CA THR A 152 13.07 1.22 -0.50
C THR A 152 13.48 0.44 0.76
N VAL A 153 14.78 0.40 1.06
CA VAL A 153 15.32 -0.30 2.25
C VAL A 153 15.86 0.73 3.24
N THR A 154 15.36 0.70 4.48
CA THR A 154 15.83 1.56 5.58
C THR A 154 16.39 0.68 6.69
N ALA A 155 17.56 1.04 7.23
CA ALA A 155 18.17 0.36 8.38
C ALA A 155 18.65 1.38 9.43
N SER A 156 18.56 1.00 10.70
CA SER A 156 19.08 1.78 11.84
C SER A 156 19.94 0.90 12.74
N SER A 157 20.87 1.53 13.46
CA SER A 157 21.77 0.87 14.40
C SER A 157 21.98 1.77 15.62
N GLU A 158 21.98 1.18 16.82
CA GLU A 158 22.24 1.90 18.08
C GLU A 158 23.71 2.33 18.19
N THR A 159 24.61 1.68 17.46
CA THR A 159 26.03 2.04 17.36
C THR A 159 26.36 2.59 15.97
N PRO A 160 27.39 3.45 15.83
CA PRO A 160 27.84 3.93 14.53
C PRO A 160 28.16 2.77 13.58
N LEU A 161 27.67 2.88 12.34
CA LEU A 161 27.96 1.89 11.31
C LEU A 161 29.41 2.03 10.80
N ASP A 162 30.06 0.90 10.59
CA ASP A 162 31.38 0.85 9.97
C ASP A 162 31.25 1.21 8.48
N LYS A 163 31.86 2.34 8.10
CA LYS A 163 31.79 2.87 6.74
C LYS A 163 32.43 1.94 5.71
N GLY A 164 33.54 1.28 6.05
CA GLY A 164 34.21 0.36 5.13
C GLY A 164 33.38 -0.89 4.88
N LYS A 165 32.70 -1.40 5.91
CA LYS A 165 31.78 -2.54 5.77
C LYS A 165 30.51 -2.19 4.99
N LEU A 166 29.98 -0.97 5.16
CA LEU A 166 28.85 -0.50 4.35
C LEU A 166 29.23 -0.35 2.88
N GLU A 167 30.41 0.21 2.61
CA GLU A 167 30.88 0.40 1.25
C GLU A 167 31.06 -0.95 0.53
N ASN A 168 31.88 -1.84 1.09
CA ASN A 168 32.24 -3.10 0.42
C ASN A 168 31.11 -4.14 0.50
N GLY A 169 30.26 -4.06 1.52
CA GLY A 169 29.23 -5.07 1.80
C GLY A 169 27.84 -4.71 1.31
N VAL A 170 27.58 -3.44 0.95
CA VAL A 170 26.25 -2.95 0.56
C VAL A 170 26.32 -2.10 -0.70
N TYR A 171 27.05 -0.99 -0.68
CA TYR A 171 27.01 -0.03 -1.79
C TYR A 171 27.72 -0.51 -3.05
N GLU A 172 28.92 -1.08 -2.92
CA GLU A 172 29.69 -1.60 -4.05
C GLU A 172 28.95 -2.72 -4.79
N PRO A 173 28.43 -3.78 -4.14
CA PRO A 173 27.64 -4.80 -4.83
C PRO A 173 26.40 -4.24 -5.56
N LEU A 174 25.71 -3.26 -4.97
CA LEU A 174 24.53 -2.64 -5.60
C LEU A 174 24.90 -1.81 -6.83
N ARG A 175 26.07 -1.15 -6.82
CA ARG A 175 26.59 -0.42 -7.99
C ARG A 175 27.03 -1.39 -9.09
N GLU A 176 27.70 -2.48 -8.76
CA GLU A 176 28.10 -3.52 -9.74
C GLU A 176 26.88 -4.14 -10.45
N LEU A 177 25.76 -4.29 -9.74
CA LEU A 177 24.49 -4.75 -10.32
C LEU A 177 23.74 -3.66 -11.09
N GLY A 178 24.24 -2.43 -11.13
CA GLY A 178 23.61 -1.29 -11.80
C GLY A 178 22.35 -0.76 -11.10
N LEU A 179 22.11 -1.15 -9.84
CA LEU A 179 20.93 -0.76 -9.05
C LEU A 179 21.11 0.60 -8.36
N LEU A 180 22.36 1.07 -8.24
CA LEU A 180 22.69 2.42 -7.80
C LEU A 180 23.55 3.10 -8.88
N LYS A 181 23.22 4.36 -9.20
CA LYS A 181 24.09 5.22 -10.02
C LYS A 181 25.10 5.94 -9.11
N GLU A 182 26.29 6.21 -9.64
CA GLU A 182 27.29 7.08 -9.01
C GLU A 182 26.77 8.49 -8.74
#